data_AF-A0A4U0RFR9-F1
#
_entry.id   AF-A0A4U0RFR9-F1
#
_cell.length_a   1.000
_cell.length_b   1.000
_cell.length_c   1.000
_cell.angle_alpha   90.00
_cell.angle_beta   90.00
_cell.angle_gamma   90.00
#
_symmetry.space_group_name_H-M   'P 1'
#
loop_
_entity.id
_entity.type
_entity.pdbx_description
1 polymer ?
#
loop_
_entity_poly.entity_id
_entity_poly.type
_entity_poly.pdbx_seq_one_letter_code
_entity_poly.pdbx_strand_id
1 'polypeptide(L)' 'MLDRLDEIERDLHDRRDRAKHEGWLGEIEGIDLTLSLLDQKRTEARRLVHQPATVDLGMPRFTPLA' A
#
# COMPACT_ATOMS: atom_id res chain seq x y z
N MET A 1 1.78 -10.23 3.26
CA MET A 1 1.24 -9.01 2.62
C MET A 1 2.24 -8.40 1.66
N LEU A 2 3.50 -8.20 2.05
CA LEU A 2 4.54 -7.66 1.15
C LEU A 2 4.71 -8.50 -0.13
N ASP A 3 4.83 -9.83 0.00
CA ASP A 3 4.95 -10.73 -1.15
C ASP A 3 3.79 -10.59 -2.14
N ARG A 4 2.57 -10.35 -1.63
CA ARG A 4 1.38 -10.15 -2.47
C ARG A 4 1.44 -8.82 -3.22
N LEU A 5 2.01 -7.78 -2.63
CA LEU A 5 2.21 -6.50 -3.31
C LEU A 5 3.24 -6.63 -4.44
N ASP A 6 4.28 -7.45 -4.26
CA ASP A 6 5.28 -7.73 -5.29
C ASP A 6 4.70 -8.50 -6.47
N GLU A 7 3.81 -9.46 -6.21
CA GLU A 7 3.05 -10.14 -7.27
C GLU A 7 2.15 -9.18 -8.07
N ILE A 8 1.45 -8.29 -7.37
CA ILE A 8 0.56 -7.29 -8.01
C ILE A 8 1.37 -6.31 -8.85
N GLU A 9 2.53 -5.83 -8.36
CA GLU A 9 3.38 -4.93 -9.13
C GLU A 9 3.84 -5.55 -10.45
N ARG A 10 4.27 -6.83 -10.41
CA ARG A 10 4.67 -7.56 -11.61
C ARG A 10 3.52 -7.67 -12.62
N ASP A 11 2.32 -8.07 -12.17
CA ASP A 11 1.14 -8.15 -13.03
C ASP A 11 0.77 -6.79 -13.66
N LEU A 12 0.87 -5.71 -12.88
CA LEU A 12 0.62 -4.36 -13.39
C LEU A 12 1.64 -3.95 -14.47
N HIS A 13 2.91 -4.31 -14.33
CA HIS A 13 3.91 -4.07 -15.38
C HIS A 13 3.59 -4.84 -16.66
N ASP A 14 3.24 -6.12 -16.56
CA ASP A 14 2.86 -6.94 -17.73
C ASP A 14 1.63 -6.35 -18.45
N ARG A 15 0.63 -5.91 -17.69
CA ARG A 15 -0.56 -5.24 -18.22
C ARG A 15 -0.25 -3.90 -18.86
N ARG A 16 0.67 -3.13 -18.27
CA ARG A 16 1.11 -1.84 -18.82
C ARG A 16 1.77 -2.02 -20.18
N ASP A 17 2.64 -3.03 -20.31
CA ASP A 17 3.35 -3.28 -21.56
C ASP A 17 2.39 -3.78 -22.66
N ARG A 18 1.38 -4.57 -22.29
CA ARG A 18 0.26 -4.87 -23.18
C ARG A 18 -0.50 -3.59 -23.59
N ALA A 19 -0.87 -2.74 -22.64
CA ALA A 19 -1.61 -1.51 -22.94
C ALA A 19 -0.82 -0.57 -23.87
N LYS A 20 0.51 -0.49 -23.72
CA LYS A 20 1.39 0.21 -24.68
C LYS A 20 1.37 -0.42 -26.06
N HIS A 21 1.46 -1.75 -26.15
CA HIS A 21 1.43 -2.47 -27.42
C HIS A 21 0.10 -2.25 -28.17
N GLU A 22 -1.00 -2.26 -27.44
CA GLU A 22 -2.37 -2.10 -27.98
C GLU A 22 -2.80 -0.63 -28.14
N GLY A 23 -1.98 0.33 -27.70
CA GLY A 23 -2.29 1.76 -27.77
C GLY A 23 -3.42 2.22 -26.83
N TRP A 24 -3.67 1.50 -25.73
CA TRP A 24 -4.73 1.82 -24.78
C TRP A 24 -4.28 2.91 -23.79
N LEU A 25 -4.31 4.17 -24.24
CA LEU A 25 -3.78 5.30 -23.47
C LEU A 25 -4.41 5.43 -22.07
N GLY A 26 -5.75 5.30 -21.96
CA GLY A 26 -6.43 5.39 -20.67
C GLY A 26 -6.06 4.27 -19.69
N GLU A 27 -5.78 3.06 -20.20
CA GLU A 27 -5.33 1.95 -19.35
C GLU A 27 -3.89 2.19 -18.87
N ILE A 28 -3.01 2.75 -19.71
CA ILE A 28 -1.65 3.13 -19.31
C ILE A 28 -1.68 4.16 -18.18
N GLU A 29 -2.48 5.21 -18.33
CA GLU A 29 -2.63 6.26 -17.30
C GLU A 29 -3.16 5.69 -15.98
N GLY A 30 -4.18 4.83 -16.05
CA GLY A 30 -4.75 4.17 -14.87
C GLY A 30 -3.76 3.23 -14.18
N ILE A 31 -2.97 2.47 -14.94
CA ILE A 31 -1.94 1.59 -14.40
C ILE A 31 -0.80 2.40 -13.77
N ASP A 32 -0.35 3.50 -14.39
CA ASP A 32 0.73 4.35 -13.85
C ASP A 32 0.32 5.00 -12.51
N LEU A 33 -0.94 5.45 -12.40
CA LEU A 33 -1.50 5.91 -11.13
C LEU A 33 -1.52 4.77 -10.10
N THR A 34 -1.98 3.59 -10.50
CA THR A 34 -2.10 2.44 -9.58
C THR A 34 -0.73 1.99 -9.07
N LEU A 35 0.30 1.96 -9.93
CA LEU A 35 1.68 1.67 -9.53
C LEU A 35 2.19 2.68 -8.49
N SER A 36 1.88 3.96 -8.66
CA SER A 36 2.25 5.01 -7.70
C SER A 36 1.58 4.79 -6.33
N LEU A 37 0.30 4.41 -6.32
CA LEU A 37 -0.42 4.08 -5.09
C LEU A 37 0.08 2.77 -4.45
N LEU A 38 0.49 1.80 -5.26
CA LEU A 38 1.03 0.52 -4.79
C LEU A 38 2.36 0.72 -4.04
N ASP A 39 3.23 1.62 -4.52
CA ASP A 39 4.48 1.96 -3.83
C ASP A 39 4.24 2.59 -2.46
N GLN A 40 3.27 3.51 -2.38
CA GLN A 40 2.83 4.07 -1.09
C GLN A 40 2.32 2.97 -0.16
N LYS A 41 1.52 2.03 -0.69
CA LYS A 41 0.99 0.91 0.10
C LYS A 41 2.10 -0.03 0.58
N ARG A 42 3.12 -0.28 -0.25
CA ARG A 42 4.28 -1.10 0.12
C ARG A 42 5.09 -0.43 1.23
N THR A 43 5.30 0.87 1.14
CA THR A 43 5.97 1.65 2.20
C THR A 43 5.21 1.57 3.52
N GLU A 44 3.89 1.74 3.48
CA GLU A 44 3.03 1.57 4.66
C GLU A 44 3.12 0.14 5.23
N ALA A 45 3.00 -0.88 4.38
CA ALA A 45 3.05 -2.28 4.79
C ALA A 45 4.40 -2.63 5.42
N ARG A 46 5.53 -2.14 4.88
CA ARG A 46 6.85 -2.31 5.49
C ARG A 46 6.91 -1.70 6.88
N ARG A 47 6.41 -0.47 7.04
CA ARG A 47 6.34 0.19 8.36
C ARG A 47 5.55 -0.63 9.37
N LEU A 48 4.43 -1.22 8.95
CA LEU A 48 3.58 -2.03 9.82
C LEU A 48 4.23 -3.37 10.22
N VAL A 49 4.99 -4.00 9.32
CA VAL A 49 5.77 -5.21 9.66
C VAL A 49 6.79 -4.95 10.76
N HIS A 50 7.33 -3.73 10.83
CA HIS A 50 8.29 -3.32 11.86
C HIS A 50 7.66 -2.71 13.10
N GLN A 51 6.33 -2.57 13.16
CA GLN A 51 5.64 -2.04 14.34
C GLN A 51 5.34 -3.15 15.35
N PRO A 52 5.37 -2.84 16.66
CA PRO A 52 4.91 -3.76 17.68
C PRO A 52 3.43 -4.08 17.45
N ALA A 53 3.07 -5.36 17.57
CA ALA A 53 1.68 -5.81 17.43
C ALA A 53 0.73 -5.23 18.49
N THR A 54 1.27 -4.69 19.58
CA THR A 54 0.54 -4.11 20.69
C THR A 54 1.04 -2.70 20.98
N VAL A 55 0.12 -1.75 21.08
CA VAL A 55 0.37 -0.38 21.53
C VAL A 55 -0.20 -0.24 22.94
N ASP A 56 0.61 0.19 23.90
CA ASP A 56 0.11 0.55 25.23
C ASP A 56 -0.65 1.86 25.14
N LEU A 57 -1.95 1.82 25.43
CA LEU A 57 -2.84 2.98 25.41
C LEU A 57 -2.86 3.72 26.76
N GLY A 58 -2.23 3.16 27.80
CA GLY A 58 -2.34 3.62 29.17
C GLY A 58 -3.74 3.42 29.78
N MET A 59 -3.85 3.61 31.09
CA MET A 59 -5.14 3.66 31.79
C MET A 59 -5.51 5.12 32.06
N PRO A 60 -6.75 5.57 31.75
CA PRO A 60 -7.20 6.90 32.09
C PRO A 60 -7.16 7.08 33.62
N ARG A 61 -6.49 8.14 34.09
CA ARG A 61 -6.47 8.48 35.52
C ARG A 61 -7.73 9.27 35.85
N PHE A 62 -8.56 8.71 36.74
CA PHE A 62 -9.66 9.46 37.35
C PHE A 62 -9.09 10.32 38.48
N THR A 63 -9.23 11.64 38.36
CA THR A 63 -8.97 12.56 39.48
C THR A 63 -10.21 12.62 40.36
N PRO A 64 -10.16 12.23 41.65
CA PRO A 64 -11.29 12.39 42.55
C PRO A 64 -11.58 13.88 42.78
N LEU A 65 -12.85 14.27 42.77
CA LEU A 65 -13.30 15.58 43.23
C LEU A 65 -13.24 15.59 44.76
N ALA A 66 -12.54 16.58 45.33
CA ALA A 66 -12.43 16.80 46.78
C ALA A 66 -13.66 17.51 47.35
#